data_AF-A0A2D7GX01-F1
#
_entry.id   AF-A0A2D7GX01-F1
#
_cell.length_a   1.000
_cell.length_b   1.000
_cell.length_c   1.000
_cell.angle_alpha   90.00
_cell.angle_beta   90.00
_cell.angle_gamma   90.00
#
_symmetry.space_group_name_H-M   'P 1'
#
loop_
_entity.id
_entity.type
_entity.pdbx_description
1 polymer ?
#
loop_
_entity_poly.entity_id
_entity_poly.type
_entity_poly.pdbx_seq_one_letter_code
_entity_poly.pdbx_strand_id
1 'polypeptide(L)'
;MITIANRMGITILALVIMLMFAGYHAITNKVIVQLIPPHLDSRVTVAYNSASKEFHLKYGLYAAILMGNANPETAKSITEALQYVFSPELYKTHREDLFAQSESLAKTSSTVQFEPSRWEYEPKTNLVFITGKQTLRPENGRPKIKTMTYEFLLKVVDYVPTIEHYALYEGPARNLEYRTKQHNIANK
;
A
#
# COMPACT_ATOMS: atom_id res chain seq x y z
N MET A 1 -49.17 -27.13 -33.55
CA MET A 1 -47.89 -27.16 -34.31
C MET A 1 -47.20 -25.83 -34.13
N ILE A 2 -46.07 -25.80 -33.42
CA ILE A 2 -45.25 -24.59 -33.29
C ILE A 2 -44.55 -24.38 -34.64
N THR A 3 -44.87 -23.30 -35.34
CA THR A 3 -44.27 -22.96 -36.64
C THR A 3 -42.75 -22.79 -36.49
N ILE A 4 -42.00 -23.05 -37.56
CA ILE A 4 -40.52 -22.96 -37.58
C ILE A 4 -40.05 -21.58 -37.08
N ALA A 5 -40.76 -20.51 -37.45
CA ALA A 5 -40.50 -19.15 -36.97
C ALA A 5 -40.61 -19.02 -35.44
N ASN A 6 -41.60 -19.68 -34.83
CA ASN A 6 -41.80 -19.64 -33.39
C ASN A 6 -40.74 -20.48 -32.64
N ARG A 7 -40.23 -21.56 -33.25
CA ARG A 7 -39.06 -22.30 -32.75
C ARG A 7 -37.79 -21.45 -32.78
N MET A 8 -37.58 -20.69 -33.86
CA MET A 8 -36.43 -19.77 -34.00
C MET A 8 -36.49 -18.60 -33.02
N GLY A 9 -37.68 -18.03 -32.79
CA GLY A 9 -37.86 -16.99 -31.79
C GLY A 9 -37.52 -17.45 -30.37
N ILE A 10 -37.93 -18.67 -30.00
CA ILE A 10 -37.61 -19.25 -28.69
C ILE A 10 -36.11 -19.50 -28.53
N THR A 11 -35.41 -20.01 -29.56
CA THR A 11 -33.95 -20.20 -29.49
C THR A 11 -33.19 -18.89 -29.39
N ILE A 12 -33.60 -17.84 -30.12
CA ILE A 12 -32.99 -16.51 -30.03
C ILE A 12 -33.19 -15.93 -28.61
N LEU A 13 -34.40 -16.04 -28.06
CA LEU A 13 -34.68 -15.56 -26.71
C LEU A 13 -33.84 -16.30 -25.65
N ALA A 14 -33.70 -17.62 -25.79
CA ALA A 14 -32.85 -18.42 -24.89
C ALA A 14 -31.37 -18.02 -24.98
N LEU A 15 -30.85 -17.74 -26.18
CA LEU A 15 -29.48 -17.26 -26.39
C LEU A 15 -29.25 -15.88 -25.76
N VAL A 16 -30.21 -14.97 -25.90
CA VAL A 16 -30.14 -13.62 -25.31
C VAL A 16 -30.11 -13.69 -23.78
N ILE A 17 -30.94 -14.54 -23.17
CA ILE A 17 -30.95 -14.75 -21.72
C ILE A 17 -29.60 -15.35 -21.25
N MET A 18 -29.06 -16.33 -21.98
CA MET A 18 -27.78 -16.94 -21.65
C MET A 18 -26.62 -15.93 -21.75
N LEU A 19 -26.62 -15.07 -22.77
CA LEU A 19 -25.64 -13.99 -22.91
C LEU A 19 -25.74 -12.95 -21.81
N MET A 20 -26.95 -12.56 -21.40
CA MET A 20 -27.15 -11.66 -20.26
C MET A 20 -26.65 -12.29 -18.96
N PHE A 21 -26.93 -13.58 -18.75
CA PHE A 21 -26.44 -14.31 -17.57
C PHE A 21 -24.91 -14.43 -17.56
N ALA A 22 -24.29 -14.76 -18.69
CA ALA A 22 -22.84 -14.82 -18.83
C ALA A 22 -22.18 -13.45 -18.64
N GLY A 23 -22.76 -12.38 -19.20
CA GLY A 23 -22.29 -11.01 -19.02
C GLY A 23 -22.39 -10.55 -17.57
N TYR A 24 -23.52 -10.85 -16.90
CA TYR A 24 -23.68 -10.60 -15.47
C TYR A 24 -22.61 -11.34 -14.66
N HIS A 25 -22.43 -12.63 -14.91
CA HIS A 25 -21.47 -13.46 -14.21
C HIS A 25 -20.01 -13.03 -14.45
N ALA A 26 -19.68 -12.55 -15.66
CA ALA A 26 -18.37 -11.98 -15.97
C ALA A 26 -18.09 -10.67 -15.23
N ILE A 27 -19.13 -9.84 -15.02
CA ILE A 27 -19.02 -8.59 -14.25
C ILE A 27 -18.90 -8.86 -12.75
N THR A 28 -19.60 -9.89 -12.25
CA THR A 28 -19.62 -10.23 -10.82
C THR A 28 -18.42 -11.08 -10.38
N ASN A 29 -17.94 -12.00 -11.22
CA ASN A 29 -16.80 -12.86 -10.89
C ASN A 29 -15.48 -12.18 -11.20
N LYS A 30 -15.15 -11.19 -10.37
CA LYS A 30 -13.84 -10.57 -10.36
C LYS A 30 -12.85 -11.56 -9.76
N VAL A 31 -12.02 -12.16 -10.62
CA VAL A 31 -11.02 -13.18 -10.27
C VAL A 31 -10.11 -12.65 -9.16
N ILE A 32 -10.24 -13.19 -7.95
CA ILE A 32 -9.36 -12.86 -6.83
C ILE A 32 -8.02 -13.53 -7.10
N VAL A 33 -7.00 -12.75 -7.49
CA VAL A 33 -5.65 -13.28 -7.64
C VAL A 33 -5.05 -13.41 -6.24
N GLN A 34 -4.76 -14.64 -5.82
CA GLN A 34 -3.97 -14.90 -4.62
C GLN A 34 -2.49 -14.76 -4.97
N LEU A 35 -1.92 -13.58 -4.74
CA LEU A 35 -0.48 -13.40 -4.72
C LEU A 35 0.02 -13.98 -3.39
N ILE A 36 0.90 -14.97 -3.45
CA ILE A 36 1.71 -15.43 -2.31
C ILE A 36 3.08 -14.76 -2.47
N PRO A 37 3.37 -13.65 -1.77
CA PRO A 37 4.74 -13.15 -1.71
C PRO A 37 5.61 -14.19 -1.01
N PRO A 38 6.87 -14.38 -1.43
CA PRO A 38 7.78 -15.25 -0.70
C PRO A 38 7.91 -14.78 0.75
N HIS A 39 7.79 -15.74 1.67
CA HIS A 39 7.85 -15.64 3.15
C HIS A 39 6.57 -15.42 3.96
N LEU A 40 5.34 -15.89 3.64
CA LEU A 40 4.25 -15.89 4.66
C LEU A 40 3.12 -16.95 4.50
N ASP A 41 2.80 -17.63 5.61
CA ASP A 41 1.76 -18.67 5.83
C ASP A 41 0.29 -18.18 5.84
N SER A 42 0.00 -16.96 5.38
CA SER A 42 -1.35 -16.39 5.41
C SER A 42 -1.88 -16.06 4.02
N ARG A 43 -3.01 -16.68 3.65
CA ARG A 43 -3.76 -16.42 2.40
C ARG A 43 -4.12 -14.94 2.30
N VAL A 44 -3.63 -14.27 1.26
CA VAL A 44 -3.94 -12.87 0.97
C VAL A 44 -4.82 -12.80 -0.26
N THR A 45 -5.95 -12.10 -0.15
CA THR A 45 -6.86 -11.89 -1.28
C THR A 45 -6.75 -10.45 -1.79
N VAL A 46 -6.49 -10.30 -3.09
CA VAL A 46 -6.64 -9.05 -3.83
C VAL A 46 -7.84 -9.21 -4.76
N ALA A 47 -8.88 -8.41 -4.53
CA ALA A 47 -9.98 -8.26 -5.47
C ALA A 47 -9.73 -7.02 -6.35
N TYR A 48 -10.39 -6.96 -7.50
CA TYR A 48 -10.20 -5.97 -8.56
C TYR A 48 -9.87 -4.53 -8.09
N ASN A 49 -10.65 -4.00 -7.14
CA ASN A 49 -10.46 -2.65 -6.57
C ASN A 49 -10.38 -2.64 -5.04
N SER A 50 -10.07 -3.78 -4.41
CA SER A 50 -10.03 -3.87 -2.95
C SER A 50 -9.07 -4.95 -2.49
N ALA A 51 -8.33 -4.67 -1.43
CA ALA A 51 -7.40 -5.60 -0.82
C ALA A 51 -7.85 -5.99 0.59
N SER A 52 -7.52 -7.21 1.02
CA SER A 52 -7.69 -7.63 2.42
C SER A 52 -6.86 -6.74 3.37
N LYS A 53 -7.25 -6.71 4.66
CA LYS A 53 -6.47 -6.05 5.73
C LYS A 53 -5.02 -6.53 5.74
N GLU A 54 -4.84 -7.84 5.58
CA GLU A 54 -3.54 -8.50 5.57
C GLU A 54 -2.69 -8.03 4.40
N PHE A 55 -3.29 -7.81 3.22
CA PHE A 55 -2.58 -7.23 2.08
C PHE A 55 -2.12 -5.79 2.39
N HIS A 56 -2.99 -4.96 2.97
CA HIS A 56 -2.65 -3.59 3.34
C HIS A 56 -1.45 -3.55 4.31
N LEU A 57 -1.48 -4.38 5.36
CA LEU A 57 -0.39 -4.49 6.33
C LEU A 57 0.92 -4.95 5.68
N LYS A 58 0.86 -5.99 4.84
CA LYS A 58 2.05 -6.54 4.17
C LYS A 58 2.66 -5.54 3.20
N TYR A 59 1.82 -4.86 2.40
CA TYR A 59 2.28 -3.88 1.43
C TYR A 59 2.86 -2.64 2.12
N GLY A 60 2.21 -2.15 3.18
CA GLY A 60 2.73 -1.05 3.99
C GLY A 60 4.06 -1.41 4.67
N LEU A 61 4.20 -2.64 5.19
CA LEU A 61 5.46 -3.13 5.75
C LEU A 61 6.58 -3.18 4.70
N TYR A 62 6.29 -3.71 3.51
CA TYR A 62 7.21 -3.71 2.38
C TYR A 62 7.68 -2.29 2.03
N ALA A 63 6.75 -1.34 1.91
CA ALA A 63 7.07 0.05 1.60
C ALA A 63 7.90 0.72 2.71
N ALA A 64 7.57 0.48 3.99
CA ALA A 64 8.33 1.01 5.12
C ALA A 64 9.78 0.46 5.14
N ILE A 65 9.97 -0.83 4.83
CA ILE A 65 11.30 -1.44 4.78
C ILE A 65 12.09 -0.87 3.61
N LEU A 66 11.47 -0.72 2.43
CA LEU A 66 12.11 -0.16 1.25
C LEU A 66 12.56 1.29 1.48
N MET A 67 11.69 2.13 2.04
CA MET A 67 11.99 3.54 2.32
C MET A 67 12.93 3.74 3.51
N GLY A 68 12.81 2.89 4.53
CA GLY A 68 13.51 3.05 5.79
C GLY A 68 14.92 2.46 5.84
N ASN A 69 15.38 1.82 4.77
CA ASN A 69 16.70 1.19 4.71
C ASN A 69 17.49 1.68 3.50
N ALA A 70 18.27 2.74 3.69
CA ALA A 70 19.03 3.41 2.63
C ALA A 70 20.46 3.75 3.08
N ASN A 71 21.39 3.68 2.14
CA ASN A 71 22.78 4.11 2.33
C ASN A 71 23.20 5.01 1.15
N PRO A 72 24.39 5.63 1.18
CA PRO A 72 24.87 6.50 0.11
C PRO A 72 24.80 5.91 -1.31
N GLU A 73 25.00 4.60 -1.43
CA GLU A 73 25.04 3.87 -2.71
C GLU A 73 23.64 3.51 -3.22
N THR A 74 22.71 3.21 -2.30
CA THR A 74 21.38 2.70 -2.65
C THR A 74 20.28 3.75 -2.63
N ALA A 75 20.48 4.89 -1.94
CA ALA A 75 19.42 5.86 -1.70
C ALA A 75 18.79 6.39 -2.99
N LYS A 76 19.59 6.67 -4.02
CA LYS A 76 19.09 7.13 -5.32
C LYS A 76 18.23 6.07 -6.00
N SER A 77 18.73 4.83 -6.07
CA SER A 77 18.02 3.71 -6.69
C SER A 77 16.73 3.37 -5.96
N ILE A 78 16.71 3.50 -4.62
CA ILE A 78 15.49 3.35 -3.82
C ILE A 78 14.47 4.44 -4.19
N THR A 79 14.89 5.70 -4.26
CA THR A 79 14.01 6.80 -4.68
C THR A 79 13.40 6.55 -6.06
N GLU A 80 14.19 6.06 -7.02
CA GLU A 80 13.69 5.69 -8.35
C GLU A 80 12.71 4.51 -8.31
N ALA A 81 12.97 3.49 -7.48
CA ALA A 81 12.09 2.34 -7.31
C ALA A 81 10.72 2.70 -6.72
N LEU A 82 10.61 3.81 -5.97
CA LEU A 82 9.33 4.27 -5.42
C LEU A 82 8.31 4.64 -6.50
N GLN A 83 8.71 4.87 -7.76
CA GLN A 83 7.78 5.06 -8.87
C GLN A 83 6.87 3.84 -9.11
N TYR A 84 7.28 2.65 -8.69
CA TYR A 84 6.50 1.41 -8.81
C TYR A 84 5.64 1.11 -7.58
N VAL A 85 5.82 1.88 -6.50
CA VAL A 85 5.13 1.70 -5.22
C VAL A 85 4.11 2.82 -4.99
N PHE A 86 4.45 4.04 -5.40
CA PHE A 86 3.60 5.22 -5.24
C PHE A 86 2.69 5.40 -6.46
N SER A 87 1.56 6.05 -6.27
CA SER A 87 0.80 6.56 -7.41
C SER A 87 1.62 7.59 -8.20
N PRO A 88 1.43 7.72 -9.52
CA PRO A 88 2.18 8.66 -10.34
C PRO A 88 2.17 10.09 -9.79
N GLU A 89 1.03 10.52 -9.25
CA GLU A 89 0.79 11.81 -8.64
C GLU A 89 1.59 11.96 -7.35
N LEU A 90 1.50 10.99 -6.43
CA LEU A 90 2.25 11.02 -5.17
C LEU A 90 3.77 11.04 -5.44
N TYR A 91 4.25 10.21 -6.36
CA TYR A 91 5.65 10.18 -6.75
C TYR A 91 6.09 11.52 -7.32
N LYS A 92 5.33 12.10 -8.26
CA LYS A 92 5.65 13.40 -8.85
C LYS A 92 5.77 14.50 -7.79
N THR A 93 4.87 14.51 -6.79
CA THR A 93 4.88 15.50 -5.72
C THR A 93 6.06 15.37 -4.77
N HIS A 94 6.49 14.15 -4.42
CA HIS A 94 7.53 13.93 -3.41
C HIS A 94 8.90 13.55 -3.96
N ARG A 95 9.01 13.35 -5.28
CA ARG A 95 10.26 12.93 -5.93
C ARG A 95 11.42 13.84 -5.56
N GLU A 96 11.26 15.15 -5.67
CA GLU A 96 12.34 16.10 -5.40
C GLU A 96 12.83 16.04 -3.95
N ASP A 97 11.91 15.97 -2.98
CA ASP A 97 12.23 15.84 -1.56
C ASP A 97 12.96 14.52 -1.26
N LEU A 98 12.56 13.42 -1.90
CA LEU A 98 13.20 12.11 -1.75
C LEU A 98 14.60 12.09 -2.38
N PHE A 99 14.76 12.73 -3.55
CA PHE A 99 16.07 12.91 -4.17
C PHE A 99 17.00 13.78 -3.31
N ALA A 100 16.52 14.90 -2.78
CA ALA A 100 17.29 15.76 -1.88
C ALA A 100 17.74 15.00 -0.62
N GLN A 101 16.87 14.17 -0.04
CA GLN A 101 17.22 13.28 1.06
C GLN A 101 18.29 12.26 0.66
N SER A 102 18.18 11.66 -0.52
CA SER A 102 19.18 10.70 -1.02
C SER A 102 20.56 11.36 -1.21
N GLU A 103 20.60 12.57 -1.77
CA GLU A 103 21.85 13.34 -1.91
C GLU A 103 22.43 13.72 -0.55
N SER A 104 21.59 14.10 0.42
CA SER A 104 22.04 14.40 1.77
C SER A 104 22.69 13.18 2.43
N LEU A 105 22.12 11.98 2.24
CA LEU A 105 22.74 10.75 2.74
C LEU A 105 24.09 10.49 2.08
N ALA A 106 24.20 10.70 0.77
CA ALA A 106 25.44 10.56 0.04
C ALA A 106 26.52 11.56 0.50
N LYS A 107 26.16 12.85 0.65
CA LYS A 107 27.08 13.91 1.10
C LYS A 107 27.60 13.71 2.52
N THR A 108 26.79 13.09 3.38
CA THR A 108 27.11 12.88 4.80
C THR A 108 27.60 11.46 5.09
N SER A 109 27.76 10.63 4.05
CA SER A 109 28.08 9.19 4.15
C SER A 109 27.23 8.48 5.23
N SER A 110 25.97 8.90 5.39
CA SER A 110 25.10 8.43 6.47
C SER A 110 24.23 7.28 5.98
N THR A 111 23.98 6.31 6.87
CA THR A 111 23.04 5.23 6.62
C THR A 111 21.80 5.36 7.49
N VAL A 112 20.66 5.00 6.91
CA VAL A 112 19.36 4.91 7.60
C VAL A 112 18.97 3.44 7.60
N GLN A 113 18.63 2.94 8.79
CA GLN A 113 18.09 1.60 8.97
C GLN A 113 16.78 1.71 9.75
N PHE A 114 15.76 0.97 9.32
CA PHE A 114 14.46 0.95 9.97
C PHE A 114 14.06 -0.48 10.31
N GLU A 115 13.75 -0.69 11.58
CA GLU A 115 13.36 -1.96 12.16
C GLU A 115 11.90 -1.87 12.65
N PRO A 116 10.94 -2.39 11.87
CA PRO A 116 9.54 -2.44 12.25
C PRO A 116 9.34 -3.25 13.54
N SER A 117 8.55 -2.73 14.47
CA SER A 117 8.19 -3.41 15.72
C SER A 117 6.69 -3.59 15.90
N ARG A 118 5.86 -2.78 15.23
CA ARG A 118 4.41 -2.87 15.27
C ARG A 118 3.82 -2.42 13.93
N TRP A 119 2.78 -3.11 13.48
CA TRP A 119 2.01 -2.75 12.30
C TRP A 119 0.50 -2.81 12.59
N GLU A 120 -0.21 -1.78 12.17
CA GLU A 120 -1.63 -1.58 12.47
C GLU A 120 -2.36 -1.16 11.21
N TYR A 121 -3.61 -1.61 11.08
CA TYR A 121 -4.50 -1.20 10.00
C TYR A 121 -5.77 -0.63 10.61
N GLU A 122 -6.17 0.53 10.14
CA GLU A 122 -7.36 1.24 10.60
C GLU A 122 -8.48 1.11 9.56
N PRO A 123 -9.52 0.29 9.82
CA PRO A 123 -10.56 0.01 8.83
C PRO A 123 -11.40 1.24 8.44
N LYS A 124 -11.48 2.25 9.31
CA LYS A 124 -12.29 3.46 9.06
C LYS A 124 -11.68 4.38 8.01
N THR A 125 -10.35 4.43 7.93
CA THR A 125 -9.61 5.33 7.04
C THR A 125 -8.80 4.57 5.98
N ASN A 126 -8.71 3.24 6.11
CA ASN A 126 -7.81 2.37 5.35
C ASN A 126 -6.33 2.69 5.53
N LEU A 127 -5.97 3.45 6.56
CA LEU A 127 -4.57 3.76 6.86
C LEU A 127 -3.85 2.56 7.46
N VAL A 128 -2.61 2.39 7.04
CA VAL A 128 -1.65 1.44 7.58
C VAL A 128 -0.58 2.21 8.32
N PHE A 129 -0.28 1.79 9.54
CA PHE A 129 0.75 2.38 10.37
C PHE A 129 1.84 1.34 10.63
N ILE A 130 3.08 1.64 10.25
CA ILE A 130 4.24 0.81 10.54
C ILE A 130 5.15 1.57 11.48
N THR A 131 5.12 1.19 12.76
CA THR A 131 5.96 1.78 13.80
C THR A 131 7.20 0.93 14.02
N GLY A 132 8.34 1.58 14.18
CA GLY A 132 9.61 0.90 14.36
C GLY A 132 10.69 1.81 14.90
N LYS A 133 11.90 1.25 15.03
CA LYS A 133 13.10 2.01 15.38
C LYS A 133 13.84 2.39 14.11
N GLN A 134 14.10 3.68 13.94
CA GLN A 134 14.99 4.19 12.91
C GLN A 134 16.34 4.50 13.54
N THR A 135 17.40 3.93 12.97
CA THR A 135 18.79 4.22 13.32
C THR A 135 19.42 4.99 12.19
N LEU A 136 19.77 6.26 12.45
CA LEU A 136 20.60 7.08 11.57
C LEU A 136 22.04 6.99 12.03
N ARG A 137 22.93 6.44 11.20
CA ARG A 137 24.36 6.28 11.48
C ARG A 137 25.17 7.18 10.54
N PRO A 138 25.72 8.30 11.03
CA PRO A 138 26.70 9.07 10.28
C PRO A 138 28.05 8.33 10.23
N GLU A 139 28.85 8.57 9.19
CA GLU A 139 30.19 7.97 9.02
C GLU A 139 31.09 8.24 10.23
N ASN A 140 31.12 9.48 10.72
CA ASN A 140 31.98 9.91 11.82
C ASN A 140 31.17 10.43 13.02
N GLY A 141 30.20 9.64 13.50
CA GLY A 141 29.41 10.05 14.66
C GLY A 141 28.66 8.94 15.38
N ARG A 142 28.02 9.29 16.49
CA ARG A 142 27.19 8.36 17.25
C ARG A 142 25.85 8.11 16.52
N PRO A 143 25.38 6.85 16.45
CA PRO A 143 24.07 6.55 15.91
C PRO A 143 22.97 7.29 16.68
N LYS A 144 22.02 7.87 15.95
CA LYS A 144 20.80 8.46 16.52
C LYS A 144 19.67 7.47 16.30
N ILE A 145 19.06 7.03 17.39
CA ILE A 145 17.94 6.08 17.37
C ILE A 145 16.67 6.84 17.73
N LYS A 146 15.64 6.70 16.91
CA LYS A 146 14.31 7.30 17.12
C LYS A 146 13.22 6.27 16.87
N THR A 147 12.10 6.41 17.58
CA THR A 147 10.88 5.69 17.21
C THR A 147 10.19 6.48 16.12
N MET A 148 10.01 5.86 14.95
CA MET A 148 9.37 6.47 13.79
C MET A 148 8.16 5.64 13.39
N THR A 149 7.14 6.30 12.86
CA THR A 149 5.98 5.65 12.26
C THR A 149 5.80 6.11 10.83
N TYR A 150 5.72 5.14 9.92
CA TYR A 150 5.21 5.34 8.56
C TYR A 150 3.70 5.19 8.56
N GLU A 151 3.01 6.13 7.93
CA GLU A 151 1.57 6.13 7.69
C GLU A 151 1.34 6.05 6.19
N PHE A 152 0.56 5.07 5.74
CA PHE A 152 0.30 4.85 4.32
C PHE A 152 -1.20 4.71 4.05
N LEU A 153 -1.65 5.24 2.92
CA LEU A 153 -2.92 4.88 2.31
C LEU A 153 -2.64 4.05 1.06
N LEU A 154 -3.01 2.77 1.12
CA LEU A 154 -2.94 1.87 -0.03
C LEU A 154 -4.25 1.93 -0.81
N LYS A 155 -4.14 1.96 -2.13
CA LYS A 155 -5.25 1.80 -3.06
C LYS A 155 -4.92 0.67 -4.03
N VAL A 156 -5.94 -0.10 -4.40
CA VAL A 156 -5.82 -1.12 -5.45
C VAL A 156 -6.75 -0.70 -6.57
N VAL A 157 -6.20 -0.52 -7.76
CA VAL A 157 -6.96 -0.23 -8.99
C VAL A 157 -6.52 -1.21 -10.05
N ASP A 158 -7.47 -1.92 -10.66
CA ASP A 158 -7.18 -2.92 -11.69
C ASP A 158 -6.13 -3.97 -11.25
N TYR A 159 -6.24 -4.44 -10.00
CA TYR A 159 -5.29 -5.35 -9.33
C TYR A 159 -3.88 -4.78 -9.08
N VAL A 160 -3.60 -3.53 -9.44
CA VAL A 160 -2.32 -2.87 -9.18
C VAL A 160 -2.38 -2.12 -7.85
N PRO A 161 -1.57 -2.49 -6.86
CA PRO A 161 -1.48 -1.78 -5.59
C PRO A 161 -0.57 -0.54 -5.71
N THR A 162 -1.06 0.61 -5.26
CA THR A 162 -0.32 1.88 -5.21
C THR A 162 -0.53 2.59 -3.87
N ILE A 163 0.51 3.26 -3.38
CA ILE A 163 0.40 4.17 -2.23
C ILE A 163 -0.05 5.53 -2.74
N GLU A 164 -1.20 5.99 -2.26
CA GLU A 164 -1.79 7.30 -2.60
C GLU A 164 -1.42 8.38 -1.59
N HIS A 165 -1.05 7.97 -0.38
CA HIS A 165 -0.61 8.88 0.66
C HIS A 165 0.50 8.25 1.48
N TYR A 166 1.52 9.03 1.80
CA TYR A 166 2.52 8.66 2.80
C TYR A 166 2.77 9.82 3.76
N ALA A 167 3.07 9.47 5.01
CA ALA A 167 3.67 10.36 5.98
C ALA A 167 4.68 9.60 6.85
N LEU A 168 5.72 10.30 7.32
CA LEU A 168 6.71 9.77 8.24
C LEU A 168 6.86 10.75 9.40
N TYR A 169 6.70 10.26 10.62
CA TYR A 169 6.81 11.09 11.82
C TYR A 169 7.41 10.35 13.00
N GLU A 170 7.98 11.12 13.93
CA GLU A 170 8.50 10.62 15.20
C GLU A 170 7.35 10.31 16.18
N GLY A 171 7.49 9.20 16.89
CA GLY A 171 6.55 8.74 17.92
C GLY A 171 5.62 7.60 17.46
N PRO A 172 4.59 7.29 18.29
CA PRO A 172 3.66 6.20 18.03
C PRO A 172 2.69 6.52 16.89
N ALA A 173 2.03 5.48 16.37
CA ALA A 173 0.98 5.61 15.37
C ALA A 173 -0.11 6.60 15.80
N ARG A 174 -0.36 7.60 14.94
CA ARG A 174 -1.43 8.58 15.12
C ARG A 174 -2.74 8.02 14.56
N ASN A 175 -3.16 6.85 15.03
CA ASN A 175 -4.46 6.27 14.67
C ASN A 175 -5.62 7.07 15.32
N LEU A 176 -6.87 6.73 15.00
CA LEU A 176 -8.06 7.39 15.55
C LEU A 176 -8.12 7.33 17.07
N GLU A 177 -7.69 6.23 17.69
CA GLU A 177 -7.62 6.10 19.15
C GLU A 177 -6.68 7.15 19.75
N TYR A 178 -5.48 7.28 19.17
CA TYR A 178 -4.51 8.30 19.54
C TYR A 178 -5.09 9.71 19.36
N ARG A 179 -5.67 10.01 18.19
CA ARG A 179 -6.25 11.34 17.89
C ARG A 179 -7.38 11.69 18.84
N THR A 180 -8.25 10.73 19.17
CA THR A 180 -9.35 10.91 20.11
C THR A 180 -8.83 11.19 21.52
N LYS A 181 -7.82 10.43 21.97
CA LYS A 181 -7.19 10.64 23.27
C LYS A 181 -6.54 12.02 23.38
N GLN A 182 -5.83 12.47 22.35
CA GLN A 182 -5.23 13.80 22.33
C GLN A 182 -6.28 14.92 22.36
N HIS A 183 -7.37 14.78 21.61
CA HIS A 183 -8.48 15.73 21.63
C HIS A 183 -9.10 15.86 23.04
N ASN A 184 -9.28 14.73 23.73
CA ASN A 184 -9.83 14.73 25.10
C ASN A 184 -8.87 15.33 26.15
N ILE A 185 -7.56 15.32 25.89
CA ILE A 185 -6.57 15.96 26.75
C ILE A 185 -6.53 17.48 26.49
N ALA A 186 -6.63 17.90 25.22
CA ALA A 186 -6.57 19.31 24.85
C ALA A 186 -7.81 20.12 25.28
N ASN A 187 -8.95 19.45 25.49
CA ASN A 187 -10.20 20.07 25.94
C ASN A 187 -10.43 19.98 27.47
N LYS A 188 -9.42 19.60 28.24
CA LYS A 188 -9.41 19.65 29.71
C LYS A 188 -8.53 20.79 30.18
#